data_AF-W4MA40-F1
#
_entry.id   AF-W4MA40-F1
#
_cell.length_a   1.000
_cell.length_b   1.000
_cell.length_c   1.000
_cell.angle_alpha   90.00
_cell.angle_beta   90.00
_cell.angle_gamma   90.00
#
_symmetry.space_group_name_H-M   'P 1'
#
loop_
_entity.id
_entity.type
_entity.pdbx_description
1 polymer ?
#
loop_
_entity_poly.entity_id
_entity_poly.type
_entity_poly.pdbx_seq_one_letter_code
_entity_poly.pdbx_strand_id
1 'polypeptide(L)'
;MLLIEGLAGIGKTRFLEEVQNLAREQGMDVYTGYSDEFLNQPYAPFAGLLARFEAAQVLDESDMTSLRRFFGVAGLSHPISLMDEVKQDQVQFRLALSRGLIALARRQPLLLIVEDLHTADQPSLEAFAYLAFVLAAQRPVPLLLVGSYRPVTSGKASLGQVLGLLCGEPIVRTLELSGLEEAETRELLQQLSVARPTQYLVRTFQEQTYGVPLFIEQAVHHALASGALYERGGYLSVDPSAVSTWRLPQTQVEPAIASWQVSLTAARTTGDPILQMLRLTNLPLAYNLQGALQEGEAIALEGADIANLSQYWSEHSKAISHLTSIAAAKGQFTSVARYAQDTMVMVERSRYPWSGFRALSALAYASAARGRWDEVSQALDTLVTPGCVFASPSPFIRVYTRVFRQLILAYGSQLLTERIGPLHDELMEVVTQDTYSLAPLCAMIELSDLCLMPEYAERPAEMLAVAMERGVMIPVNWIRISRSDSLVALNGFSFTQMSTCQKL
;
A
#
# COMPACT_ATOMS: atom_id res chain seq x y z
N MET A 1 -14.43 20.34 15.96
CA MET A 1 -14.04 19.32 14.95
C MET A 1 -12.74 18.69 15.39
N LEU A 2 -12.60 17.38 15.20
CA LEU A 2 -11.40 16.61 15.51
C LEU A 2 -10.87 15.93 14.25
N LEU A 3 -9.58 16.01 14.01
CA LEU A 3 -8.86 15.34 12.96
C LEU A 3 -7.91 14.33 13.62
N ILE A 4 -7.98 13.07 13.21
CA ILE A 4 -7.15 11.99 13.76
C ILE A 4 -6.16 11.56 12.70
N GLU A 5 -4.90 11.86 12.93
CA GLU A 5 -3.80 11.44 12.08
C GLU A 5 -3.11 10.20 12.66
N GLY A 6 -2.70 9.27 11.81
CA GLY A 6 -1.84 8.18 12.26
C GLY A 6 -1.59 7.13 11.20
N LEU A 7 -0.52 6.36 11.36
CA LEU A 7 -0.11 5.32 10.41
C LEU A 7 -1.13 4.16 10.33
N ALA A 8 -1.00 3.33 9.30
CA ALA A 8 -1.78 2.10 9.21
C ALA A 8 -1.46 1.18 10.41
N GLY A 9 -2.48 0.55 10.99
CA GLY A 9 -2.29 -0.35 12.14
C GLY A 9 -2.01 0.35 13.49
N ILE A 10 -2.01 1.69 13.54
CA ILE A 10 -1.76 2.45 14.77
C ILE A 10 -2.92 2.43 15.79
N GLY A 11 -4.10 1.92 15.38
CA GLY A 11 -5.29 1.86 16.24
C GLY A 11 -6.32 2.98 16.04
N LYS A 12 -6.25 3.79 14.96
CA LYS A 12 -7.26 4.85 14.67
C LYS A 12 -8.71 4.36 14.76
N THR A 13 -9.05 3.26 14.08
CA THR A 13 -10.40 2.70 14.09
C THR A 13 -10.79 2.22 15.48
N ARG A 14 -9.89 1.54 16.20
CA ARG A 14 -10.14 1.12 17.59
C ARG A 14 -10.37 2.29 18.54
N PHE A 15 -9.60 3.37 18.40
CA PHE A 15 -9.79 4.61 19.15
C PHE A 15 -11.16 5.22 18.83
N LEU A 16 -11.55 5.28 17.56
CA LEU A 16 -12.85 5.78 17.14
C LEU A 16 -14.01 4.92 17.64
N GLU A 17 -13.88 3.60 17.67
CA GLU A 17 -14.87 2.70 18.29
C GLU A 17 -15.11 3.05 19.76
N GLU A 18 -14.04 3.32 20.51
CA GLU A 18 -14.15 3.70 21.92
C GLU A 18 -14.80 5.07 22.10
N VAL A 19 -14.44 6.05 21.25
CA VAL A 19 -15.11 7.36 21.21
C VAL A 19 -16.60 7.20 20.89
N GLN A 20 -16.97 6.31 19.98
CA GLN A 20 -18.37 6.03 19.66
C GLN A 20 -19.11 5.42 20.86
N ASN A 21 -18.49 4.50 21.60
CA ASN A 21 -19.09 3.89 22.79
C ASN A 21 -19.35 4.95 23.87
N LEU A 22 -18.35 5.77 24.19
CA LEU A 22 -18.48 6.87 25.15
C LEU A 22 -19.55 7.88 24.71
N ALA A 23 -19.64 8.20 23.42
CA ALA A 23 -20.66 9.12 22.90
C ALA A 23 -22.08 8.55 23.06
N ARG A 24 -22.28 7.25 22.78
CA ARG A 24 -23.57 6.57 22.99
C ARG A 24 -23.96 6.54 24.47
N GLU A 25 -23.01 6.28 25.36
CA GLU A 25 -23.25 6.32 26.82
C GLU A 25 -23.67 7.71 27.31
N GLN A 26 -23.18 8.77 26.66
CA GLN A 26 -23.57 10.16 26.92
C GLN A 26 -24.86 10.58 26.18
N GLY A 27 -25.53 9.66 25.50
CA GLY A 27 -26.80 9.91 24.81
C GLY A 27 -26.68 10.63 23.47
N MET A 28 -25.50 10.64 22.86
CA MET A 28 -25.30 11.18 21.50
C MET A 28 -25.80 10.18 20.45
N ASP A 29 -26.36 10.68 19.34
CA ASP A 29 -26.49 9.88 18.12
C ASP A 29 -25.12 9.78 17.43
N VAL A 30 -24.86 8.64 16.78
CA VAL A 30 -23.57 8.35 16.16
C VAL A 30 -23.79 7.92 14.71
N TYR A 31 -23.08 8.58 13.80
CA TYR A 31 -22.93 8.14 12.41
C TYR A 31 -21.46 7.98 12.07
N THR A 32 -21.12 6.84 11.47
CA THR A 32 -19.81 6.58 10.91
C THR A 32 -19.96 6.32 9.42
N GLY A 33 -19.30 7.16 8.63
CA GLY A 33 -19.11 6.98 7.19
C GLY A 33 -17.71 6.46 6.91
N TYR A 34 -17.58 5.58 5.92
CA TYR A 34 -16.30 5.05 5.50
C TYR A 34 -15.97 5.56 4.10
N SER A 35 -14.74 6.04 3.94
CA SER A 35 -14.19 6.34 2.63
C SER A 35 -13.52 5.09 2.09
N ASP A 36 -13.84 4.71 0.86
CA ASP A 36 -13.24 3.56 0.21
C ASP A 36 -12.74 4.00 -1.17
N GLU A 37 -11.43 3.81 -1.41
CA GLU A 37 -10.78 4.13 -2.68
C GLU A 37 -11.34 3.30 -3.85
N PHE A 38 -12.04 2.20 -3.53
CA PHE A 38 -12.66 1.28 -4.49
C PHE A 38 -14.15 1.57 -4.75
N LEU A 39 -14.82 2.36 -3.90
CA LEU A 39 -16.20 2.78 -4.14
C LEU A 39 -16.22 4.06 -4.99
N ASN A 40 -16.51 3.91 -6.28
CA ASN A 40 -16.52 5.03 -7.23
C ASN A 40 -17.79 5.91 -7.14
N GLN A 41 -18.38 6.01 -5.95
CA GLN A 41 -19.60 6.76 -5.67
C GLN A 41 -19.25 8.07 -4.95
N PRO A 42 -19.45 9.24 -5.59
CA PRO A 42 -19.23 10.52 -4.93
C PRO A 42 -20.04 10.62 -3.64
N TYR A 43 -19.44 11.21 -2.60
CA TYR A 43 -20.08 11.40 -1.30
C TYR A 43 -20.46 10.09 -0.59
N ALA A 44 -19.86 8.95 -0.96
CA ALA A 44 -20.09 7.66 -0.32
C ALA A 44 -20.07 7.69 1.23
N PRO A 45 -19.13 8.42 1.90
CA PRO A 45 -19.11 8.48 3.35
C PRO A 45 -20.34 9.15 3.98
N PHE A 46 -21.17 9.84 3.21
CA PHE A 46 -22.36 10.53 3.70
C PHE A 46 -23.67 9.86 3.27
N ALA A 47 -23.63 8.86 2.38
CA ALA A 47 -24.81 8.29 1.74
C ALA A 47 -25.84 7.72 2.73
N GLY A 48 -25.36 7.08 3.81
CA GLY A 48 -26.22 6.53 4.86
C GLY A 48 -27.01 7.58 5.66
N LEU A 49 -26.66 8.87 5.57
CA LEU A 49 -27.41 9.95 6.23
C LEU A 49 -28.78 10.20 5.57
N LEU A 50 -28.97 9.82 4.30
CA LEU A 50 -30.22 10.04 3.58
C LEU A 50 -31.42 9.43 4.32
N ALA A 51 -31.31 8.15 4.70
CA ALA A 51 -32.35 7.44 5.44
C ALA A 51 -32.63 8.08 6.82
N ARG A 52 -31.60 8.64 7.46
CA ARG A 52 -31.75 9.37 8.74
C ARG A 52 -32.50 10.69 8.56
N PHE A 53 -32.22 11.43 7.49
CA PHE A 53 -32.94 12.66 7.19
C PHE A 53 -34.42 12.40 6.86
N GLU A 54 -34.71 11.33 6.12
CA GLU A 54 -36.07 10.89 5.80
C GLU A 54 -36.85 10.50 7.06
N ALA A 55 -36.26 9.64 7.90
CA ALA A 55 -36.89 9.19 9.15
C ALA A 55 -37.17 10.35 10.12
N ALA A 56 -36.25 11.33 10.19
CA ALA A 56 -36.41 12.47 11.06
C ALA A 56 -37.29 13.59 10.46
N GLN A 57 -37.56 13.58 9.15
CA GLN A 57 -38.29 14.65 8.46
C GLN A 57 -37.72 16.05 8.78
N VAL A 58 -36.40 16.19 8.62
CA VAL A 58 -35.66 17.41 8.98
C VAL A 58 -35.38 18.35 7.81
N LEU A 59 -35.66 17.90 6.59
CA LEU A 59 -35.42 18.63 5.33
C LEU A 59 -36.72 18.76 4.54
N ASP A 60 -36.81 19.78 3.68
CA ASP A 60 -37.88 19.91 2.70
C ASP A 60 -37.64 19.02 1.47
N GLU A 61 -38.64 18.90 0.60
CA GLU A 61 -38.55 18.06 -0.61
C GLU A 61 -37.47 18.53 -1.60
N SER A 62 -37.12 19.83 -1.61
CA SER A 62 -36.07 20.36 -2.48
C SER A 62 -34.70 19.86 -2.02
N ASP A 63 -34.39 20.01 -0.73
CA ASP A 63 -33.15 19.54 -0.12
C ASP A 63 -33.06 18.00 -0.23
N MET A 64 -34.16 17.28 0.03
CA MET A 64 -34.22 15.82 -0.14
C MET A 64 -33.98 15.35 -1.57
N THR A 65 -34.53 16.06 -2.56
CA THR A 65 -34.31 15.76 -3.99
C THR A 65 -32.85 15.95 -4.38
N SER A 66 -32.20 17.01 -3.89
CA SER A 66 -30.77 17.26 -4.11
C SER A 66 -29.91 16.12 -3.54
N LEU A 67 -30.19 15.68 -2.31
CA LEU A 67 -29.45 14.58 -1.67
C LEU A 67 -29.64 13.24 -2.41
N ARG A 68 -30.88 12.88 -2.78
CA ARG A 68 -31.19 11.63 -3.52
C ARG A 68 -30.45 11.54 -4.85
N ARG A 69 -30.27 12.67 -5.53
CA ARG A 69 -29.58 12.74 -6.83
C ARG A 69 -28.11 12.33 -6.72
N PHE A 70 -27.43 12.71 -5.64
CA PHE A 70 -26.01 12.41 -5.44
C PHE A 70 -25.75 11.12 -4.66
N PHE A 71 -26.66 10.73 -3.75
CA PHE A 71 -26.54 9.47 -3.00
C PHE A 71 -27.01 8.22 -3.75
N GLY A 72 -27.48 8.36 -4.99
CA GLY A 72 -27.66 7.23 -5.88
C GLY A 72 -28.78 6.27 -5.46
N VAL A 73 -30.01 6.77 -5.30
CA VAL A 73 -31.18 5.88 -5.44
C VAL A 73 -31.14 5.36 -6.87
N ALA A 74 -30.83 4.07 -7.04
CA ALA A 74 -30.69 3.41 -8.31
C ALA A 74 -31.91 3.72 -9.23
N GLY A 75 -31.65 4.34 -10.39
CA GLY A 75 -32.65 4.39 -11.47
C GLY A 75 -32.76 5.65 -12.30
N LEU A 76 -32.10 6.77 -11.98
CA LEU A 76 -32.19 7.98 -12.80
C LEU A 76 -30.85 8.32 -13.44
N SER A 77 -30.57 7.64 -14.57
CA SER A 77 -29.62 8.13 -15.57
C SER A 77 -30.10 9.51 -16.03
N HIS A 78 -29.50 10.59 -15.52
CA HIS A 78 -29.68 11.90 -16.12
C HIS A 78 -28.61 12.13 -17.19
N PRO A 79 -29.01 12.67 -18.35
CA PRO A 79 -28.11 12.92 -19.47
C PRO A 79 -27.03 13.93 -19.08
N ILE A 80 -25.93 13.88 -19.83
CA ILE A 80 -24.73 14.73 -19.75
C ILE A 80 -25.11 16.19 -19.39
N SER A 81 -24.97 16.55 -18.10
CA SER A 81 -25.15 17.93 -17.64
C SER A 81 -23.96 18.80 -18.03
N LEU A 82 -24.22 20.06 -18.35
CA LEU A 82 -23.19 21.06 -18.59
C LEU A 82 -22.34 21.25 -17.31
N MET A 83 -21.05 21.57 -17.45
CA MET A 83 -20.13 21.72 -16.31
C MET A 83 -20.63 22.71 -15.24
N ASP A 84 -21.39 23.74 -15.62
CA ASP A 84 -21.94 24.74 -14.69
C ASP A 84 -23.15 24.21 -13.90
N GLU A 85 -23.99 23.37 -14.51
CA GLU A 85 -25.10 22.70 -13.83
C GLU A 85 -24.59 21.74 -12.75
N VAL A 86 -23.55 20.95 -13.08
CA VAL A 86 -22.91 20.02 -12.13
C VAL A 86 -22.34 20.76 -10.92
N LYS A 87 -21.68 21.91 -11.13
CA LYS A 87 -21.14 22.73 -10.02
C LYS A 87 -22.24 23.30 -9.14
N GLN A 88 -23.32 23.82 -9.74
CA GLN A 88 -24.45 24.36 -9.00
C GLN A 88 -25.15 23.27 -8.17
N ASP A 89 -25.31 22.08 -8.74
CA ASP A 89 -25.89 20.92 -8.06
C ASP A 89 -25.05 20.48 -6.85
N GLN A 90 -23.71 20.47 -6.97
CA GLN A 90 -22.81 20.14 -5.85
C GLN A 90 -22.90 21.16 -4.70
N VAL A 91 -23.09 22.45 -5.01
CA VAL A 91 -23.31 23.48 -3.99
C VAL A 91 -24.62 23.24 -3.24
N GLN A 92 -25.71 22.95 -3.96
CA GLN A 92 -27.01 22.64 -3.34
C GLN A 92 -26.93 21.39 -2.48
N PHE A 93 -26.23 20.35 -2.94
CA PHE A 93 -26.00 19.13 -2.17
C PHE A 93 -25.30 19.42 -0.84
N ARG A 94 -24.18 20.17 -0.86
CA ARG A 94 -23.43 20.51 0.36
C ARG A 94 -24.27 21.35 1.34
N LEU A 95 -25.09 22.26 0.81
CA LEU A 95 -26.05 23.04 1.61
C LEU A 95 -27.08 22.13 2.27
N ALA A 96 -27.75 21.26 1.51
CA ALA A 96 -28.75 20.32 2.01
C ALA A 96 -28.16 19.37 3.07
N LEU A 97 -26.97 18.82 2.82
CA LEU A 97 -26.24 17.96 3.76
C LEU A 97 -25.96 18.69 5.08
N SER A 98 -25.45 19.92 5.01
CA SER A 98 -25.15 20.73 6.20
C SER A 98 -26.41 21.07 7.01
N ARG A 99 -27.51 21.43 6.34
CA ARG A 99 -28.80 21.72 6.98
C ARG A 99 -29.35 20.49 7.69
N GLY A 100 -29.33 19.34 7.01
CA GLY A 100 -29.82 18.08 7.56
C GLY A 100 -29.05 17.68 8.82
N LEU A 101 -27.72 17.71 8.76
CA LEU A 101 -26.86 17.40 9.90
C LEU A 101 -27.07 18.35 11.08
N ILE A 102 -27.17 19.66 10.84
CA ILE A 102 -27.44 20.65 11.88
C ILE A 102 -28.82 20.44 12.50
N ALA A 103 -29.83 20.12 11.68
CA ALA A 103 -31.19 19.85 12.15
C ALA A 103 -31.26 18.57 13.00
N LEU A 104 -30.55 17.50 12.61
CA LEU A 104 -30.39 16.30 13.43
C LEU A 104 -29.70 16.62 14.76
N ALA A 105 -28.55 17.30 14.70
CA ALA A 105 -27.79 17.67 15.89
C ALA A 105 -28.61 18.51 16.88
N ARG A 106 -29.46 19.42 16.40
CA ARG A 106 -30.33 20.23 17.26
C ARG A 106 -31.40 19.42 17.99
N ARG A 107 -31.78 18.24 17.48
CA ARG A 107 -32.72 17.34 18.16
C ARG A 107 -32.01 16.47 19.18
N GLN A 108 -30.84 15.97 18.83
CA GLN A 108 -30.00 15.14 19.69
C GLN A 108 -28.53 15.38 19.34
N PRO A 109 -27.63 15.57 20.31
CA PRO A 109 -26.21 15.74 20.04
C PRO A 109 -25.67 14.65 19.11
N LEU A 110 -24.92 15.04 18.09
CA LEU A 110 -24.50 14.14 17.00
C LEU A 110 -22.97 14.02 16.94
N LEU A 111 -22.47 12.80 16.94
CA LEU A 111 -21.10 12.45 16.58
C LEU A 111 -21.09 11.96 15.12
N LEU A 112 -20.43 12.73 14.25
CA LEU A 112 -20.26 12.40 12.83
C LEU A 112 -18.81 12.04 12.57
N ILE A 113 -18.54 10.77 12.28
CA ILE A 113 -17.21 10.24 11.98
C ILE A 113 -17.12 9.95 10.49
N VAL A 114 -16.06 10.42 9.84
CA VAL A 114 -15.67 10.02 8.49
C VAL A 114 -14.30 9.35 8.56
N GLU A 115 -14.28 8.03 8.36
CA GLU A 115 -13.04 7.27 8.39
C GLU A 115 -12.30 7.33 7.06
N ASP A 116 -10.97 7.28 7.17
CA ASP A 116 -10.03 7.15 6.08
C ASP A 116 -10.15 8.24 5.00
N LEU A 117 -10.23 9.53 5.38
CA LEU A 117 -10.29 10.66 4.43
C LEU A 117 -9.18 10.62 3.35
N HIS A 118 -8.06 9.97 3.61
CA HIS A 118 -7.00 9.75 2.62
C HIS A 118 -7.42 8.89 1.41
N THR A 119 -8.48 8.09 1.51
CA THR A 119 -9.07 7.30 0.41
C THR A 119 -10.31 7.97 -0.20
N ALA A 120 -10.78 9.09 0.35
CA ALA A 120 -11.99 9.77 -0.11
C ALA A 120 -11.80 10.44 -1.48
N ASP A 121 -12.86 10.45 -2.28
CA ASP A 121 -12.93 11.22 -3.52
C ASP A 121 -12.92 12.74 -3.25
N GLN A 122 -12.53 13.52 -4.27
CA GLN A 122 -12.44 14.98 -4.17
C GLN A 122 -13.77 15.64 -3.74
N PRO A 123 -14.94 15.32 -4.33
CA PRO A 123 -16.23 15.83 -3.85
C PRO A 123 -16.50 15.54 -2.36
N SER A 124 -16.23 14.32 -1.89
CA SER A 124 -16.37 13.96 -0.47
C SER A 124 -15.49 14.80 0.45
N LEU A 125 -14.22 15.01 0.07
CA LEU A 125 -13.29 15.87 0.81
C LEU A 125 -13.78 17.33 0.86
N GLU A 126 -14.29 17.85 -0.25
CA GLU A 126 -14.86 19.20 -0.32
C GLU A 126 -16.13 19.34 0.53
N ALA A 127 -17.00 18.32 0.56
CA ALA A 127 -18.17 18.30 1.44
C ALA A 127 -17.76 18.27 2.92
N PHE A 128 -16.78 17.45 3.28
CA PHE A 128 -16.25 17.40 4.65
C PHE A 128 -15.66 18.75 5.09
N ALA A 129 -14.86 19.38 4.22
CA ALA A 129 -14.30 20.70 4.48
C ALA A 129 -15.39 21.77 4.61
N TYR A 130 -16.37 21.76 3.70
CA TYR A 130 -17.51 22.68 3.73
C TYR A 130 -18.30 22.58 5.04
N LEU A 131 -18.54 21.36 5.54
CA LEU A 131 -19.20 21.16 6.84
C LEU A 131 -18.42 21.81 7.98
N ALA A 132 -17.09 21.68 7.98
CA ALA A 132 -16.25 22.33 9.00
C ALA A 132 -16.42 23.86 8.99
N PHE A 133 -16.38 24.49 7.81
CA PHE A 133 -16.58 25.95 7.68
C PHE A 133 -17.97 26.40 8.10
N VAL A 134 -19.02 25.65 7.73
CA VAL A 134 -20.39 25.96 8.16
C VAL A 134 -20.53 25.87 9.68
N LEU A 135 -19.90 24.88 10.32
CA LEU A 135 -19.92 24.73 11.77
C LEU A 135 -19.12 25.86 12.47
N ALA A 136 -18.02 26.32 11.88
CA ALA A 136 -17.24 27.45 12.38
C ALA A 136 -18.04 28.77 12.35
N ALA A 137 -18.84 28.97 11.30
CA ALA A 137 -19.60 30.21 11.09
C ALA A 137 -20.92 30.30 11.88
N GLN A 138 -21.44 29.18 12.41
CA GLN A 138 -22.71 29.15 13.12
C GLN A 138 -22.57 29.23 14.65
N ARG A 139 -23.70 29.55 15.30
CA ARG A 139 -23.86 29.40 16.77
C ARG A 139 -23.59 27.94 17.19
N PRO A 140 -23.22 27.67 18.46
CA PRO A 140 -22.87 26.32 18.90
C PRO A 140 -23.98 25.31 18.55
N VAL A 141 -23.66 24.43 17.60
CA VAL A 141 -24.44 23.25 17.24
C VAL A 141 -23.82 22.07 17.98
N PRO A 142 -24.59 21.20 18.66
CA PRO A 142 -24.06 20.04 19.37
C PRO A 142 -23.70 18.92 18.38
N LEU A 143 -22.77 19.21 17.46
CA LEU A 143 -22.26 18.29 16.45
C LEU A 143 -20.73 18.22 16.57
N LEU A 144 -20.22 17.01 16.83
CA LEU A 144 -18.79 16.73 16.78
C LEU A 144 -18.45 16.03 15.46
N LEU A 145 -17.77 16.75 14.56
CA LEU A 145 -17.23 16.22 13.32
C LEU A 145 -15.84 15.64 13.57
N VAL A 146 -15.64 14.37 13.21
CA VAL A 146 -14.36 13.65 13.32
C VAL A 146 -13.94 13.11 11.96
N GLY A 147 -12.69 13.33 11.57
CA GLY A 147 -12.11 12.76 10.36
C GLY A 147 -10.83 12.01 10.67
N SER A 148 -10.69 10.76 10.22
CA SER A 148 -9.42 10.02 10.35
C SER A 148 -8.66 9.98 9.03
N TYR A 149 -7.33 10.07 9.08
CA TYR A 149 -6.48 9.98 7.89
C TYR A 149 -5.09 9.43 8.24
N ARG A 150 -4.36 9.04 7.20
CA ARG A 150 -2.95 8.68 7.30
C ARG A 150 -2.07 9.90 7.00
N PRO A 151 -0.89 10.02 7.60
CA PRO A 151 0.05 11.10 7.31
C PRO A 151 0.21 11.32 5.82
N VAL A 152 0.01 12.56 5.38
CA VAL A 152 0.07 12.90 3.97
C VAL A 152 1.52 12.96 3.55
N THR A 153 2.04 11.85 3.01
CA THR A 153 3.32 11.89 2.28
C THR A 153 3.16 12.76 1.04
N SER A 154 4.19 13.54 0.69
CA SER A 154 4.22 14.50 -0.42
C SER A 154 3.72 13.87 -1.74
N GLY A 155 2.42 13.98 -2.06
CA GLY A 155 1.84 13.30 -3.22
C GLY A 155 0.30 13.35 -3.37
N LYS A 156 -0.47 13.36 -2.27
CA LYS A 156 -1.94 13.57 -2.34
C LYS A 156 -2.29 15.06 -2.22
N ALA A 157 -2.21 15.78 -3.34
CA ALA A 157 -2.46 17.22 -3.40
C ALA A 157 -3.86 17.62 -2.88
N SER A 158 -4.88 16.78 -3.09
CA SER A 158 -6.27 17.03 -2.68
C SER A 158 -6.48 17.07 -1.17
N LEU A 159 -6.13 15.98 -0.46
CA LEU A 159 -6.26 15.93 1.00
C LEU A 159 -5.35 16.95 1.67
N GLY A 160 -4.11 17.10 1.20
CA GLY A 160 -3.17 18.09 1.75
C GLY A 160 -3.70 19.53 1.64
N GLN A 161 -4.33 19.89 0.51
CA GLN A 161 -4.99 21.19 0.34
C GLN A 161 -6.15 21.38 1.32
N VAL A 162 -7.02 20.37 1.44
CA VAL A 162 -8.16 20.42 2.37
C VAL A 162 -7.70 20.52 3.83
N LEU A 163 -6.73 19.72 4.24
CA LEU A 163 -6.15 19.80 5.58
C LEU A 163 -5.50 21.16 5.82
N GLY A 164 -4.77 21.71 4.84
CA GLY A 164 -4.18 23.04 4.95
C GLY A 164 -5.21 24.15 5.16
N LEU A 165 -6.36 24.05 4.48
CA LEU A 165 -7.49 24.96 4.69
C LEU A 165 -8.11 24.80 6.08
N LEU A 166 -8.22 23.57 6.59
CA LEU A 166 -8.84 23.27 7.87
C LEU A 166 -7.95 23.57 9.08
N CYS A 167 -6.63 23.41 8.97
CA CYS A 167 -5.69 23.64 10.07
C CYS A 167 -5.67 25.09 10.57
N GLY A 168 -6.10 26.05 9.73
CA GLY A 168 -6.21 27.46 10.09
C GLY A 168 -7.46 27.81 10.91
N GLU A 169 -8.44 26.91 11.00
CA GLU A 169 -9.73 27.18 11.63
C GLU A 169 -9.70 26.91 13.15
N PRO A 170 -10.11 27.87 14.01
CA PRO A 170 -10.05 27.71 15.47
C PRO A 170 -10.85 26.53 16.03
N ILE A 171 -11.89 26.08 15.32
CA ILE A 171 -12.77 24.97 15.71
C ILE A 171 -12.15 23.59 15.46
N VAL A 172 -11.02 23.53 14.74
CA VAL A 172 -10.34 22.30 14.35
C VAL A 172 -9.24 21.96 15.36
N ARG A 173 -9.21 20.70 15.79
CA ARG A 173 -8.14 20.12 16.60
C ARG A 173 -7.60 18.90 15.87
N THR A 174 -6.29 18.75 15.82
CA THR A 174 -5.64 17.54 15.27
C THR A 174 -5.04 16.74 16.42
N LEU A 175 -5.34 15.46 16.45
CA LEU A 175 -4.77 14.47 17.35
C LEU A 175 -3.92 13.52 16.50
N GLU A 176 -2.62 13.52 16.74
CA GLU A 176 -1.70 12.55 16.15
C GLU A 176 -1.63 11.31 17.05
N LEU A 177 -1.94 10.15 16.49
CA LEU A 177 -1.69 8.86 17.15
C LEU A 177 -0.30 8.37 16.74
N SER A 178 0.61 8.37 17.71
CA SER A 178 1.96 7.82 17.60
C SER A 178 2.01 6.35 18.01
N GLY A 179 3.17 5.71 17.80
CA GLY A 179 3.43 4.39 18.33
C GLY A 179 3.35 4.37 19.85
N LEU A 180 2.94 3.23 20.41
CA LEU A 180 2.87 2.99 21.85
C LEU A 180 4.23 3.14 22.50
N GLU A 181 4.26 3.85 23.62
CA GLU A 181 5.42 3.93 24.49
C GLU A 181 5.67 2.60 25.21
N GLU A 182 6.80 2.47 25.93
CA GLU A 182 7.15 1.23 26.62
C GLU A 182 6.10 0.79 27.64
N ALA A 183 5.50 1.75 28.36
CA ALA A 183 4.46 1.46 29.36
C ALA A 183 3.18 0.92 28.70
N GLU A 184 2.74 1.54 27.61
CA GLU A 184 1.56 1.13 26.85
C GLU A 184 1.81 -0.20 26.11
N THR A 185 3.02 -0.39 25.57
CA THR A 185 3.47 -1.65 24.97
C THR A 185 3.42 -2.77 26.00
N ARG A 186 3.88 -2.53 27.24
CA ARG A 186 3.81 -3.50 28.33
C ARG A 186 2.37 -3.88 28.66
N GLU A 187 1.45 -2.92 28.70
CA GLU A 187 0.03 -3.19 28.94
C GLU A 187 -0.57 -4.02 27.80
N LEU A 188 -0.28 -3.66 26.55
CA LEU A 188 -0.73 -4.42 25.37
C LEU A 188 -0.20 -5.87 25.41
N LEU A 189 1.09 -6.07 25.71
CA LEU A 189 1.68 -7.41 25.84
C LEU A 189 0.96 -8.24 26.92
N GLN A 190 0.60 -7.65 28.05
CA GLN A 190 -0.14 -8.34 29.11
C GLN A 190 -1.55 -8.74 28.66
N GLN A 191 -2.24 -7.88 27.90
CA GLN A 191 -3.54 -8.20 27.31
C GLN A 191 -3.45 -9.35 26.29
N LEU A 192 -2.32 -9.46 25.59
CA LEU A 192 -2.03 -10.52 24.63
C LEU A 192 -1.47 -11.81 25.27
N SER A 193 -1.77 -12.04 26.56
CA SER A 193 -1.37 -13.23 27.32
C SER A 193 0.15 -13.38 27.55
N VAL A 194 0.95 -12.35 27.34
CA VAL A 194 2.36 -12.32 27.76
C VAL A 194 2.42 -11.85 29.22
N ALA A 195 2.21 -12.80 30.14
CA ALA A 195 2.23 -12.50 31.57
C ALA A 195 3.63 -12.05 32.04
N ARG A 196 3.69 -10.92 32.77
CA ARG A 196 4.93 -10.37 33.37
C ARG A 196 6.09 -10.26 32.37
N PRO A 197 5.98 -9.44 31.31
CA PRO A 197 7.05 -9.29 30.34
C PRO A 197 8.27 -8.60 30.99
N THR A 198 9.48 -9.09 30.72
CA THR A 198 10.71 -8.40 31.13
C THR A 198 10.83 -7.03 30.45
N GLN A 199 11.60 -6.10 31.04
CA GLN A 199 11.89 -4.80 30.39
C GLN A 199 12.59 -5.00 29.03
N TYR A 200 13.46 -6.00 28.92
CA TYR A 200 14.12 -6.36 27.68
C TYR A 200 13.11 -6.77 26.60
N LEU A 201 12.13 -7.62 26.94
CA LEU A 201 11.06 -8.03 26.02
C LEU A 201 10.23 -6.84 25.54
N VAL A 202 9.76 -5.99 26.47
CA VAL A 202 8.95 -4.79 26.15
C VAL A 202 9.70 -3.89 25.18
N ARG A 203 10.95 -3.53 25.51
CA ARG A 203 11.79 -2.68 24.67
C ARG A 203 12.05 -3.30 23.31
N THR A 204 12.32 -4.60 23.27
CA THR A 204 12.54 -5.32 22.01
C THR A 204 11.32 -5.25 21.09
N PHE A 205 10.13 -5.52 21.62
CA PHE A 205 8.89 -5.41 20.84
C PHE A 205 8.65 -3.98 20.39
N GLN A 206 8.81 -3.00 21.27
CA GLN A 206 8.63 -1.59 20.95
C GLN A 206 9.59 -1.13 19.84
N GLU A 207 10.88 -1.47 19.94
CA GLU A 207 11.90 -1.08 18.95
C GLU A 207 11.67 -1.76 17.59
N GLN A 208 11.32 -3.05 17.56
CA GLN A 208 11.11 -3.78 16.30
C GLN A 208 9.82 -3.39 15.58
N THR A 209 8.80 -2.96 16.33
CA THR A 209 7.47 -2.62 15.80
C THR A 209 7.22 -1.12 15.71
N TYR A 210 8.18 -0.31 16.19
CA TYR A 210 8.05 1.13 16.41
C TYR A 210 6.81 1.51 17.24
N GLY A 211 6.40 0.62 18.16
CA GLY A 211 5.21 0.81 18.98
C GLY A 211 3.88 0.67 18.23
N VAL A 212 3.86 0.26 16.95
CA VAL A 212 2.61 0.11 16.20
C VAL A 212 1.80 -1.08 16.77
N PRO A 213 0.60 -0.88 17.35
CA PRO A 213 -0.17 -1.93 18.03
C PRO A 213 -0.38 -3.18 17.18
N LEU A 214 -0.79 -3.01 15.91
CA LEU A 214 -0.98 -4.12 14.99
C LEU A 214 0.30 -4.95 14.84
N PHE A 215 1.46 -4.31 14.80
CA PHE A 215 2.73 -5.01 14.68
C PHE A 215 3.15 -5.67 16.01
N ILE A 216 2.86 -5.06 17.15
CA ILE A 216 3.07 -5.69 18.45
C ILE A 216 2.24 -6.98 18.54
N GLU A 217 0.95 -6.93 18.21
CA GLU A 217 0.06 -8.10 18.21
C GLU A 217 0.61 -9.24 17.36
N GLN A 218 0.95 -8.95 16.11
CA GLN A 218 1.44 -9.96 15.19
C GLN A 218 2.80 -10.52 15.63
N ALA A 219 3.66 -9.70 16.25
CA ALA A 219 4.94 -10.13 16.77
C ALA A 219 4.73 -11.08 17.95
N VAL A 220 3.73 -10.82 18.79
CA VAL A 220 3.39 -11.69 19.94
C VAL A 220 2.85 -13.02 19.44
N HIS A 221 1.93 -12.99 18.47
CA HIS A 221 1.41 -14.20 17.86
C HIS A 221 2.52 -15.06 17.26
N HIS A 222 3.45 -14.45 16.54
CA HIS A 222 4.59 -15.15 15.96
C HIS A 222 5.55 -15.68 17.04
N ALA A 223 5.83 -14.91 18.08
CA ALA A 223 6.69 -15.30 19.20
C ALA A 223 6.14 -16.52 19.96
N LEU A 224 4.82 -16.54 20.19
CA LEU A 224 4.12 -17.66 20.82
C LEU A 224 4.13 -18.89 19.92
N ALA A 225 3.85 -18.73 18.62
CA ALA A 225 3.81 -19.83 17.66
C ALA A 225 5.19 -20.49 17.43
N SER A 226 6.26 -19.70 17.45
CA SER A 226 7.64 -20.17 17.28
C SER A 226 8.28 -20.72 18.56
N GLY A 227 7.63 -20.58 19.72
CA GLY A 227 8.21 -20.95 21.02
C GLY A 227 9.40 -20.08 21.43
N ALA A 228 9.53 -18.89 20.86
CA ALA A 228 10.65 -17.98 21.08
C ALA A 228 10.58 -17.20 22.40
N LEU A 229 9.44 -17.27 23.10
CA LEU A 229 9.29 -16.76 24.47
C LEU A 229 9.69 -17.84 25.48
N TYR A 230 10.54 -17.48 26.43
CA TYR A 230 10.93 -18.37 27.52
C TYR A 230 10.81 -17.67 28.88
N GLU A 231 10.61 -18.46 29.93
CA GLU A 231 10.51 -17.95 31.29
C GLU A 231 11.89 -17.86 31.94
N ARG A 232 12.20 -16.70 32.53
CA ARG A 232 13.43 -16.46 33.30
C ARG A 232 13.06 -15.83 34.64
N GLY A 233 13.09 -16.64 35.70
CA GLY A 233 12.84 -16.18 37.07
C GLY A 233 11.44 -15.63 37.30
N GLY A 234 10.40 -16.20 36.68
CA GLY A 234 9.01 -15.75 36.84
C GLY A 234 8.56 -14.65 35.87
N TYR A 235 9.43 -14.25 34.93
CA TYR A 235 9.17 -13.25 33.90
C TYR A 235 9.38 -13.83 32.50
N LEU A 236 8.56 -13.41 31.54
CA LEU A 236 8.75 -13.79 30.15
C LEU A 236 9.79 -12.92 29.46
N SER A 237 10.73 -13.57 28.78
CA SER A 237 11.76 -12.96 27.93
C SER A 237 11.70 -13.58 26.53
N VAL A 238 12.40 -12.96 25.60
CA VAL A 238 12.58 -13.46 24.23
C VAL A 238 14.00 -13.94 24.02
N ASP A 239 14.18 -14.98 23.19
CA ASP A 239 15.48 -15.36 22.63
C ASP A 239 15.99 -14.27 21.65
N PRO A 240 17.14 -13.62 21.92
CA PRO A 240 17.71 -12.58 21.04
C PRO A 240 17.86 -13.01 19.57
N SER A 241 18.07 -14.31 19.30
CA SER A 241 18.19 -14.84 17.94
C SER A 241 16.83 -14.97 17.21
N ALA A 242 15.75 -15.11 17.96
CA ALA A 242 14.40 -15.10 17.42
C ALA A 242 13.89 -13.67 17.18
N VAL A 243 14.43 -12.66 17.87
CA VAL A 243 14.07 -11.24 17.65
C VAL A 243 14.41 -10.79 16.23
N SER A 244 15.56 -11.22 15.68
CA SER A 244 15.96 -10.93 14.30
C SER A 244 14.96 -11.46 13.26
N THR A 245 14.13 -12.45 13.63
CA THR A 245 13.11 -13.03 12.77
C THR A 245 11.71 -12.44 12.99
N TRP A 246 11.54 -11.37 13.77
CA TRP A 246 10.21 -10.80 14.10
C TRP A 246 9.80 -9.54 13.35
N ARG A 247 10.52 -9.15 12.29
CA ARG A 247 10.01 -8.13 11.35
C ARG A 247 8.71 -8.63 10.74
N LEU A 248 7.61 -7.89 10.76
CA LEU A 248 6.31 -8.25 10.16
C LEU A 248 6.04 -7.45 8.88
N PRO A 249 5.13 -7.91 7.99
CA PRO A 249 4.99 -9.28 7.51
C PRO A 249 6.24 -9.62 6.70
N GLN A 250 6.91 -10.69 7.08
CA GLN A 250 7.97 -11.26 6.27
C GLN A 250 7.35 -11.80 5.00
N THR A 251 8.05 -11.65 3.88
CA THR A 251 7.70 -12.15 2.56
C THR A 251 7.65 -13.69 2.55
N GLN A 252 6.76 -14.31 3.32
CA GLN A 252 6.52 -15.75 3.31
C GLN A 252 5.63 -16.06 2.11
N VAL A 253 6.25 -16.59 1.06
CA VAL A 253 5.60 -16.74 -0.24
C VAL A 253 4.51 -17.82 -0.19
N GLU A 254 4.79 -18.97 0.43
CA GLU A 254 3.86 -20.10 0.48
C GLU A 254 2.56 -19.79 1.26
N PRO A 255 2.59 -19.25 2.50
CA PRO A 255 1.38 -18.89 3.21
C PRO A 255 0.59 -17.77 2.52
N ALA A 256 1.30 -16.84 1.85
CA ALA A 256 0.64 -15.80 1.06
C ALA A 256 -0.16 -16.42 -0.10
N ILE A 257 0.43 -17.35 -0.85
CA ILE A 257 -0.26 -18.07 -1.94
C ILE A 257 -1.49 -18.80 -1.40
N ALA A 258 -1.34 -19.57 -0.31
CA ALA A 258 -2.45 -20.30 0.29
C ALA A 258 -3.59 -19.36 0.72
N SER A 259 -3.27 -18.26 1.39
CA SER A 259 -4.25 -17.27 1.84
C SER A 259 -4.98 -16.62 0.65
N TRP A 260 -4.26 -16.22 -0.39
CA TRP A 260 -4.84 -15.62 -1.59
C TRP A 260 -5.69 -16.61 -2.39
N GLN A 261 -5.31 -17.88 -2.47
CA GLN A 261 -6.10 -18.94 -3.12
C GLN A 261 -7.42 -19.19 -2.38
N VAL A 262 -7.40 -19.22 -1.04
CA VAL A 262 -8.62 -19.32 -0.22
C VAL A 262 -9.53 -18.11 -0.47
N SER A 263 -8.95 -16.90 -0.45
CA SER A 263 -9.71 -15.67 -0.72
C SER A 263 -10.28 -15.64 -2.14
N LEU A 264 -9.53 -16.11 -3.15
CA LEU A 264 -10.01 -16.19 -4.53
C LEU A 264 -11.14 -17.21 -4.67
N THR A 265 -11.04 -18.36 -4.01
CA THR A 265 -12.11 -19.37 -3.97
C THR A 265 -13.38 -18.78 -3.38
N ALA A 266 -13.27 -18.08 -2.23
CA ALA A 266 -14.40 -17.40 -1.63
C ALA A 266 -14.99 -16.32 -2.55
N ALA A 267 -14.15 -15.50 -3.19
CA ALA A 267 -14.60 -14.48 -4.14
C ALA A 267 -15.30 -15.09 -5.38
N ARG A 268 -14.88 -16.26 -5.84
CA ARG A 268 -15.57 -16.98 -6.93
C ARG A 268 -16.96 -17.45 -6.52
N THR A 269 -17.15 -17.84 -5.26
CA THR A 269 -18.48 -18.27 -4.77
C THR A 269 -19.51 -17.15 -4.72
N THR A 270 -19.08 -15.89 -4.60
CA THR A 270 -20.01 -14.74 -4.61
C THR A 270 -20.45 -14.35 -6.02
N GLY A 271 -19.73 -14.77 -7.06
CA GLY A 271 -19.98 -14.37 -8.44
C GLY A 271 -19.62 -12.91 -8.74
N ASP A 272 -19.01 -12.18 -7.78
CA ASP A 272 -18.66 -10.77 -7.94
C ASP A 272 -17.30 -10.64 -8.69
N PRO A 273 -17.29 -10.05 -9.90
CA PRO A 273 -16.07 -9.90 -10.69
C PRO A 273 -15.06 -8.94 -10.07
N ILE A 274 -15.50 -7.93 -9.31
CA ILE A 274 -14.60 -6.98 -8.63
C ILE A 274 -13.88 -7.71 -7.50
N LEU A 275 -14.60 -8.51 -6.73
CA LEU A 275 -13.97 -9.30 -5.69
C LEU A 275 -12.95 -10.27 -6.29
N GLN A 276 -13.27 -10.98 -7.36
CA GLN A 276 -12.33 -11.88 -8.02
C GLN A 276 -11.09 -11.15 -8.55
N MET A 277 -11.29 -10.04 -9.26
CA MET A 277 -10.22 -9.22 -9.84
C MET A 277 -9.15 -8.87 -8.81
N LEU A 278 -9.54 -8.32 -7.66
CA LEU A 278 -8.58 -7.88 -6.63
C LEU A 278 -7.65 -9.00 -6.14
N ARG A 279 -8.08 -10.27 -6.20
CA ARG A 279 -7.26 -11.42 -5.79
C ARG A 279 -6.40 -11.88 -6.96
N LEU A 280 -6.99 -11.95 -8.16
CA LEU A 280 -6.32 -12.34 -9.40
C LEU A 280 -5.18 -11.40 -9.79
N THR A 281 -5.23 -10.11 -9.43
CA THR A 281 -4.16 -9.15 -9.74
C THR A 281 -3.07 -9.07 -8.67
N ASN A 282 -3.29 -9.63 -7.48
CA ASN A 282 -2.32 -9.68 -6.38
C ASN A 282 -1.54 -11.00 -6.33
N LEU A 283 -2.23 -12.12 -6.54
CA LEU A 283 -1.70 -13.46 -6.46
C LEU A 283 -0.50 -13.74 -7.41
N PRO A 284 -0.42 -13.17 -8.63
CA PRO A 284 0.73 -13.36 -9.52
C PRO A 284 2.06 -12.90 -8.91
N LEU A 285 2.07 -11.91 -8.01
CA LEU A 285 3.30 -11.50 -7.33
C LEU A 285 3.93 -12.67 -6.57
N ALA A 286 3.10 -13.38 -5.79
CA ALA A 286 3.56 -14.48 -4.96
C ALA A 286 4.00 -15.68 -5.80
N TYR A 287 3.24 -16.03 -6.85
CA TYR A 287 3.66 -17.07 -7.78
C TYR A 287 4.97 -16.75 -8.51
N ASN A 288 5.16 -15.49 -8.94
CA ASN A 288 6.41 -15.07 -9.56
C ASN A 288 7.58 -15.22 -8.59
N LEU A 289 7.41 -14.78 -7.34
CA LEU A 289 8.42 -14.94 -6.29
C LEU A 289 8.75 -16.41 -6.05
N GLN A 290 7.77 -17.31 -6.08
CA GLN A 290 7.99 -18.76 -5.91
C GLN A 290 8.59 -19.44 -7.16
N GLY A 291 8.64 -18.74 -8.31
CA GLY A 291 9.02 -19.34 -9.59
C GLY A 291 7.92 -20.17 -10.27
N ALA A 292 6.68 -20.13 -9.77
CA ALA A 292 5.50 -20.75 -10.35
C ALA A 292 4.96 -19.92 -11.54
N LEU A 293 5.78 -19.74 -12.57
CA LEU A 293 5.56 -18.80 -13.67
C LEU A 293 4.39 -19.18 -14.58
N GLN A 294 4.00 -20.46 -14.63
CA GLN A 294 2.85 -20.92 -15.41
C GLN A 294 1.53 -20.53 -14.70
N GLU A 295 1.44 -20.83 -13.41
CA GLU A 295 0.30 -20.49 -12.55
C GLU A 295 0.14 -18.97 -12.44
N GLY A 296 1.25 -18.25 -12.24
CA GLY A 296 1.27 -16.79 -12.22
C GLY A 296 0.77 -16.18 -13.52
N GLU A 297 1.13 -16.74 -14.68
CA GLU A 297 0.69 -16.25 -15.98
C GLU A 297 -0.81 -16.46 -16.19
N ALA A 298 -1.32 -17.66 -15.88
CA ALA A 298 -2.74 -17.96 -16.01
C ALA A 298 -3.61 -17.02 -15.16
N ILE A 299 -3.22 -16.81 -13.91
CA ILE A 299 -3.94 -15.93 -12.98
C ILE A 299 -3.84 -14.46 -13.40
N ALA A 300 -2.66 -14.02 -13.89
CA ALA A 300 -2.49 -12.65 -14.37
C ALA A 300 -3.30 -12.37 -15.64
N LEU A 301 -3.42 -13.33 -16.56
CA LEU A 301 -4.28 -13.22 -17.75
C LEU A 301 -5.75 -13.09 -17.35
N GLU A 302 -6.24 -13.98 -16.47
CA GLU A 302 -7.62 -13.93 -15.96
C GLU A 302 -7.91 -12.60 -15.26
N GLY A 303 -6.99 -12.14 -14.39
CA GLY A 303 -7.11 -10.86 -13.71
C GLY A 303 -7.08 -9.66 -14.67
N ALA A 304 -6.23 -9.71 -15.70
CA ALA A 304 -6.15 -8.65 -16.71
C ALA A 304 -7.45 -8.55 -17.51
N ASP A 305 -8.06 -9.67 -17.90
CA ASP A 305 -9.31 -9.71 -18.64
C ASP A 305 -10.47 -9.11 -17.83
N ILE A 306 -10.63 -9.52 -16.57
CA ILE A 306 -11.68 -8.98 -15.69
C ILE A 306 -11.45 -7.49 -15.40
N ALA A 307 -10.20 -7.09 -15.14
CA ALA A 307 -9.87 -5.69 -14.89
C ALA A 307 -10.12 -4.79 -16.11
N ASN A 308 -9.85 -5.29 -17.32
CA ASN A 308 -10.15 -4.59 -18.56
C ASN A 308 -11.66 -4.44 -18.77
N LEU A 309 -12.42 -5.53 -18.63
CA LEU A 309 -13.89 -5.50 -18.77
C LEU A 309 -14.53 -4.54 -17.76
N SER A 310 -13.97 -4.48 -16.55
CA SER A 310 -14.46 -3.64 -15.46
C SER A 310 -13.87 -2.22 -15.48
N GLN A 311 -12.97 -1.91 -16.43
CA GLN A 311 -12.29 -0.61 -16.58
C GLN A 311 -11.49 -0.16 -15.34
N TYR A 312 -11.01 -1.11 -14.52
CA TYR A 312 -10.14 -0.83 -13.37
C TYR A 312 -8.68 -0.75 -13.84
N TRP A 313 -8.29 0.43 -14.32
CA TRP A 313 -6.99 0.65 -14.96
C TRP A 313 -5.77 0.34 -14.08
N SER A 314 -5.86 0.59 -12.77
CA SER A 314 -4.78 0.28 -11.82
C SER A 314 -4.54 -1.23 -11.74
N GLU A 315 -5.60 -2.01 -11.56
CA GLU A 315 -5.54 -3.47 -11.48
C GLU A 315 -5.16 -4.09 -12.83
N HIS A 316 -5.66 -3.53 -13.94
CA HIS A 316 -5.24 -3.95 -15.28
C HIS A 316 -3.75 -3.70 -15.51
N SER A 317 -3.24 -2.52 -15.13
CA SER A 317 -1.80 -2.21 -15.22
C SER A 317 -0.97 -3.18 -14.38
N LYS A 318 -1.45 -3.55 -13.20
CA LYS A 318 -0.78 -4.45 -12.27
C LYS A 318 -0.72 -5.86 -12.84
N ALA A 319 -1.82 -6.40 -13.33
CA ALA A 319 -1.87 -7.71 -13.97
C ALA A 319 -0.92 -7.81 -15.17
N ILE A 320 -0.93 -6.82 -16.07
CA ILE A 320 -0.04 -6.81 -17.24
C ILE A 320 1.43 -6.63 -16.83
N SER A 321 1.72 -5.85 -15.79
CA SER A 321 3.10 -5.74 -15.29
C SER A 321 3.64 -7.07 -14.74
N HIS A 322 2.78 -7.93 -14.18
CA HIS A 322 3.15 -9.30 -13.81
C HIS A 322 3.46 -10.14 -15.04
N LEU A 323 2.63 -10.07 -16.09
CA LEU A 323 2.90 -10.72 -17.37
C LEU A 323 4.22 -10.26 -18.00
N THR A 324 4.57 -8.97 -17.85
CA THR A 324 5.83 -8.41 -18.32
C THR A 324 7.03 -9.07 -17.62
N SER A 325 6.95 -9.17 -16.29
CA SER A 325 7.97 -9.84 -15.46
C SER A 325 8.08 -11.34 -15.76
N ILE A 326 6.94 -12.03 -15.91
CA ILE A 326 6.90 -13.46 -16.25
C ILE A 326 7.48 -13.72 -17.63
N ALA A 327 7.11 -12.91 -18.63
CA ALA A 327 7.65 -13.01 -19.98
C ALA A 327 9.16 -12.80 -19.98
N ALA A 328 9.67 -11.85 -19.19
CA ALA A 328 11.10 -11.65 -19.01
C ALA A 328 11.77 -12.89 -18.38
N ALA A 329 11.13 -13.50 -17.38
CA ALA A 329 11.63 -14.72 -16.73
C ALA A 329 11.70 -15.91 -17.70
N LYS A 330 10.70 -16.04 -18.57
CA LYS A 330 10.60 -17.08 -19.61
C LYS A 330 11.44 -16.79 -20.86
N GLY A 331 12.19 -15.68 -20.90
CA GLY A 331 12.97 -15.27 -22.08
C GLY A 331 12.13 -14.82 -23.29
N GLN A 332 10.84 -14.56 -23.10
CA GLN A 332 9.89 -14.16 -24.14
C GLN A 332 9.98 -12.65 -24.44
N PHE A 333 11.14 -12.18 -24.89
CA PHE A 333 11.44 -10.74 -24.97
C PHE A 333 10.52 -9.93 -25.91
N THR A 334 9.92 -10.55 -26.92
CA THR A 334 8.92 -9.89 -27.77
C THR A 334 7.65 -9.55 -26.98
N SER A 335 7.20 -10.46 -26.11
CA SER A 335 6.05 -10.25 -25.23
C SER A 335 6.33 -9.19 -24.17
N VAL A 336 7.57 -9.11 -23.66
CA VAL A 336 7.99 -8.10 -22.68
C VAL A 336 7.76 -6.68 -23.20
N ALA A 337 8.20 -6.37 -24.42
CA ALA A 337 8.05 -5.03 -24.99
C ALA A 337 6.58 -4.63 -25.12
N ARG A 338 5.72 -5.55 -25.60
CA ARG A 338 4.28 -5.33 -25.71
C ARG A 338 3.63 -5.09 -24.34
N TYR A 339 3.84 -6.00 -23.39
CA TYR A 339 3.24 -5.87 -22.06
C TYR A 339 3.76 -4.64 -21.30
N ALA A 340 5.03 -4.25 -21.49
CA ALA A 340 5.57 -3.03 -20.90
C ALA A 340 4.89 -1.78 -21.47
N GLN A 341 4.69 -1.72 -22.78
CA GLN A 341 3.96 -0.63 -23.43
C GLN A 341 2.52 -0.57 -22.94
N ASP A 342 1.79 -1.69 -22.94
CA ASP A 342 0.40 -1.75 -22.46
C ASP A 342 0.29 -1.33 -20.99
N THR A 343 1.24 -1.78 -20.15
CA THR A 343 1.32 -1.35 -18.75
C THR A 343 1.46 0.16 -18.65
N MET A 344 2.36 0.77 -19.42
CA MET A 344 2.61 2.22 -19.35
C MET A 344 1.40 3.05 -19.79
N VAL A 345 0.63 2.60 -20.78
CA VAL A 345 -0.66 3.23 -21.15
C VAL A 345 -1.63 3.21 -19.97
N MET A 346 -1.67 2.10 -19.21
CA MET A 346 -2.53 1.99 -18.03
C MET A 346 -2.01 2.75 -16.81
N VAL A 347 -0.69 2.88 -16.65
CA VAL A 347 -0.06 3.72 -15.61
C VAL A 347 -0.40 5.18 -15.83
N GLU A 348 -0.39 5.66 -17.08
CA GLU A 348 -0.77 7.03 -17.41
C GLU A 348 -2.23 7.33 -17.00
N ARG A 349 -3.12 6.35 -17.20
CA ARG A 349 -4.55 6.44 -16.85
C ARG A 349 -4.82 6.31 -15.35
N SER A 350 -4.17 5.35 -14.70
CA SER A 350 -4.44 4.99 -13.29
C SER A 350 -3.61 5.76 -12.28
N ARG A 351 -2.47 6.31 -12.72
CA ARG A 351 -1.42 6.88 -11.87
C ARG A 351 -0.89 5.91 -10.80
N TYR A 352 -1.04 4.59 -11.01
CA TYR A 352 -0.44 3.58 -10.14
C TYR A 352 1.01 3.28 -10.58
N PRO A 353 2.03 3.75 -9.85
CA PRO A 353 3.40 3.81 -10.39
C PRO A 353 4.14 2.46 -10.35
N TRP A 354 3.74 1.57 -9.45
CA TRP A 354 4.48 0.33 -9.17
C TRP A 354 4.36 -0.72 -10.27
N SER A 355 3.29 -0.70 -11.07
CA SER A 355 3.19 -1.50 -12.29
C SER A 355 4.15 -1.01 -13.35
N GLY A 356 4.25 0.31 -13.55
CA GLY A 356 5.24 0.94 -14.43
C GLY A 356 6.67 0.64 -14.01
N PHE A 357 6.97 0.73 -12.71
CA PHE A 357 8.28 0.36 -12.17
C PHE A 357 8.69 -1.08 -12.50
N ARG A 358 7.78 -2.04 -12.27
CA ARG A 358 8.00 -3.45 -12.59
C ARG A 358 8.19 -3.68 -14.09
N ALA A 359 7.29 -3.12 -14.90
CA ALA A 359 7.31 -3.29 -16.35
C ALA A 359 8.57 -2.73 -17.01
N LEU A 360 8.96 -1.51 -16.64
CA LEU A 360 10.18 -0.88 -17.18
C LEU A 360 11.45 -1.56 -16.69
N SER A 361 11.47 -2.10 -15.47
CA SER A 361 12.59 -2.90 -14.97
C SER A 361 12.75 -4.20 -15.76
N ALA A 362 11.65 -4.92 -16.00
CA ALA A 362 11.64 -6.13 -16.82
C ALA A 362 12.00 -5.84 -18.29
N LEU A 363 11.56 -4.70 -18.83
CA LEU A 363 11.97 -4.23 -20.17
C LEU A 363 13.46 -3.92 -20.22
N ALA A 364 13.99 -3.19 -19.24
CA ALA A 364 15.42 -2.88 -19.12
C ALA A 364 16.25 -4.18 -19.10
N TYR A 365 15.83 -5.17 -18.31
CA TYR A 365 16.46 -6.49 -18.29
C TYR A 365 16.40 -7.19 -19.67
N ALA A 366 15.22 -7.27 -20.29
CA ALA A 366 15.06 -7.92 -21.59
C ALA A 366 15.86 -7.23 -22.71
N SER A 367 16.00 -5.91 -22.64
CA SER A 367 16.80 -5.14 -23.60
C SER A 367 18.30 -5.31 -23.34
N ALA A 368 18.74 -5.36 -22.08
CA ALA A 368 20.12 -5.68 -21.71
C ALA A 368 20.52 -7.08 -22.19
N ALA A 369 19.64 -8.08 -22.02
CA ALA A 369 19.85 -9.45 -22.50
C ALA A 369 20.00 -9.54 -24.03
N ARG A 370 19.51 -8.55 -24.77
CA ARG A 370 19.61 -8.43 -26.24
C ARG A 370 20.68 -7.43 -26.70
N GLY A 371 21.48 -6.88 -25.78
CA GLY A 371 22.51 -5.89 -26.08
C GLY A 371 21.99 -4.53 -26.55
N ARG A 372 20.73 -4.19 -26.24
CA ARG A 372 20.07 -2.95 -26.68
C ARG A 372 20.21 -1.84 -25.64
N TRP A 373 21.44 -1.36 -25.42
CA TRP A 373 21.78 -0.46 -24.32
C TRP A 373 21.02 0.88 -24.29
N ASP A 374 20.67 1.41 -25.46
CA ASP A 374 19.86 2.64 -25.56
C ASP A 374 18.45 2.44 -24.98
N GLU A 375 17.82 1.30 -25.27
CA GLU A 375 16.50 0.95 -24.71
C GLU A 375 16.58 0.76 -23.19
N VAL A 376 17.70 0.22 -22.68
CA VAL A 376 17.90 0.07 -21.24
C VAL A 376 18.02 1.43 -20.56
N SER A 377 18.82 2.33 -21.14
CA SER A 377 18.99 3.69 -20.64
C SER A 377 17.67 4.45 -20.64
N GLN A 378 16.91 4.37 -21.73
CA GLN A 378 15.59 4.99 -21.84
C GLN A 378 14.61 4.47 -20.78
N ALA A 379 14.57 3.16 -20.53
CA ALA A 379 13.70 2.58 -19.51
C ALA A 379 14.07 3.07 -18.10
N LEU A 380 15.36 3.10 -17.76
CA LEU A 380 15.84 3.62 -16.46
C LEU A 380 15.61 5.13 -16.32
N ASP A 381 15.82 5.91 -17.38
CA ASP A 381 15.55 7.36 -17.40
C ASP A 381 14.07 7.66 -17.14
N THR A 382 13.18 6.84 -17.72
CA THR A 382 11.74 6.96 -17.53
C THR A 382 11.33 6.75 -16.06
N LEU A 383 12.04 5.90 -15.31
CA LEU A 383 11.77 5.67 -13.89
C LEU A 383 12.12 6.87 -13.00
N VAL A 384 13.17 7.63 -13.35
CA VAL A 384 13.66 8.78 -12.57
C VAL A 384 13.22 10.13 -13.11
N THR A 385 12.50 10.17 -14.22
CA THR A 385 11.92 11.40 -14.76
C THR A 385 10.60 11.72 -14.02
N PRO A 386 10.50 12.87 -13.32
CA PRO A 386 9.26 13.26 -12.63
C PRO A 386 8.08 13.34 -13.60
N GLY A 387 6.94 12.79 -13.18
CA GLY A 387 5.69 12.81 -13.94
C GLY A 387 5.53 11.68 -14.97
N CYS A 388 6.57 10.90 -15.26
CA CYS A 388 6.48 9.75 -16.17
C CYS A 388 5.89 8.52 -15.48
N VAL A 389 6.58 7.99 -14.47
CA VAL A 389 6.10 6.85 -13.66
C VAL A 389 5.68 7.34 -12.28
N PHE A 390 6.59 8.06 -11.61
CA PHE A 390 6.35 8.66 -10.30
C PHE A 390 6.19 10.17 -10.45
N ALA A 391 5.25 10.78 -9.71
CA ALA A 391 5.14 12.24 -9.64
C ALA A 391 6.46 12.87 -9.15
N SER A 392 7.09 12.26 -8.14
CA SER A 392 8.45 12.55 -7.69
C SER A 392 9.15 11.24 -7.33
N PRO A 393 10.22 10.84 -8.05
CA PRO A 393 10.97 9.62 -7.74
C PRO A 393 11.67 9.69 -6.38
N SER A 394 11.43 8.68 -5.54
CA SER A 394 12.00 8.56 -4.19
C SER A 394 13.52 8.29 -4.23
N PRO A 395 14.22 8.45 -3.08
CA PRO A 395 15.63 8.04 -2.97
C PRO A 395 15.88 6.60 -3.42
N PHE A 396 14.99 5.66 -3.04
CA PHE A 396 15.05 4.28 -3.48
C PHE A 396 15.08 4.13 -5.01
N ILE A 397 14.16 4.79 -5.73
CA ILE A 397 14.11 4.70 -7.20
C ILE A 397 15.37 5.29 -7.85
N ARG A 398 15.91 6.38 -7.28
CA ARG A 398 17.15 7.01 -7.77
C ARG A 398 18.35 6.09 -7.58
N VAL A 399 18.52 5.54 -6.38
CA VAL A 399 19.63 4.61 -6.10
C VAL A 399 19.48 3.32 -6.91
N TYR A 400 18.26 2.75 -7.01
CA TYR A 400 17.95 1.61 -7.87
C TYR A 400 18.48 1.82 -9.29
N THR A 401 18.08 2.91 -9.96
CA THR A 401 18.53 3.16 -11.35
C THR A 401 20.03 3.39 -11.47
N ARG A 402 20.67 4.02 -10.48
CA ARG A 402 22.14 4.20 -10.45
C ARG A 402 22.87 2.87 -10.35
N VAL A 403 22.43 1.97 -9.45
CA VAL A 403 22.98 0.61 -9.32
C VAL A 403 22.87 -0.16 -10.64
N PHE A 404 21.68 -0.15 -11.26
CA PHE A 404 21.49 -0.84 -12.54
C PHE A 404 22.33 -0.22 -13.67
N ARG A 405 22.49 1.10 -13.73
CA ARG A 405 23.39 1.75 -14.69
C ARG A 405 24.83 1.26 -14.54
N GLN A 406 25.35 1.17 -13.32
CA GLN A 406 26.70 0.64 -13.09
C GLN A 406 26.81 -0.82 -13.52
N LEU A 407 25.80 -1.65 -13.21
CA LEU A 407 25.77 -3.06 -13.64
C LEU A 407 25.77 -3.20 -15.17
N ILE A 408 25.02 -2.34 -15.88
CA ILE A 408 24.97 -2.33 -17.34
C ILE A 408 26.33 -1.93 -17.94
N LEU A 409 26.98 -0.89 -17.39
CA LEU A 409 28.32 -0.49 -17.81
C LEU A 409 29.32 -1.65 -17.62
N ALA A 410 29.25 -2.33 -16.47
CA ALA A 410 30.08 -3.50 -16.19
C ALA A 410 29.87 -4.63 -17.20
N TYR A 411 28.60 -4.96 -17.54
CA TYR A 411 28.31 -5.94 -18.60
C TYR A 411 28.86 -5.53 -19.96
N GLY A 412 28.81 -4.24 -20.28
CA GLY A 412 29.37 -3.68 -21.51
C GLY A 412 30.90 -3.59 -21.51
N SER A 413 31.57 -4.02 -20.43
CA SER A 413 33.02 -3.81 -20.21
C SER A 413 33.43 -2.34 -20.32
N GLN A 414 32.54 -1.43 -19.93
CA GLN A 414 32.76 0.02 -19.89
C GLN A 414 33.19 0.46 -18.50
N LEU A 415 33.84 1.62 -18.42
CA LEU A 415 34.23 2.22 -17.15
C LEU A 415 32.97 2.65 -16.37
N LEU A 416 32.93 2.30 -15.09
CA LEU A 416 31.91 2.77 -14.16
C LEU A 416 31.96 4.30 -14.04
N THR A 417 30.80 4.91 -13.89
CA THR A 417 30.66 6.36 -13.72
C THR A 417 30.55 6.77 -12.26
N GLU A 418 30.40 5.81 -11.35
CA GLU A 418 30.26 6.04 -9.92
C GLU A 418 31.13 5.08 -9.10
N ARG A 419 31.46 5.48 -7.86
CA ARG A 419 32.20 4.62 -6.92
C ARG A 419 31.23 3.65 -6.26
N ILE A 420 31.61 2.36 -6.20
CA ILE A 420 30.76 1.29 -5.65
C ILE A 420 30.49 1.49 -4.16
N GLY A 421 31.49 1.81 -3.34
CA GLY A 421 31.32 1.96 -1.89
C GLY A 421 30.21 2.93 -1.47
N PRO A 422 30.26 4.22 -1.87
CA PRO A 422 29.18 5.16 -1.58
C PRO A 422 27.82 4.73 -2.14
N LEU A 423 27.80 4.15 -3.35
CA LEU A 423 26.56 3.67 -3.97
C LEU A 423 25.95 2.47 -3.22
N HIS A 424 26.80 1.58 -2.69
CA HIS A 424 26.41 0.50 -1.80
C HIS A 424 25.82 1.05 -0.51
N ASP A 425 26.49 2.00 0.15
CA ASP A 425 26.01 2.55 1.42
C ASP A 425 24.65 3.26 1.24
N GLU A 426 24.51 4.08 0.19
CA GLU A 426 23.23 4.68 -0.19
C GLU A 426 22.15 3.62 -0.47
N LEU A 427 22.50 2.50 -1.12
CA LEU A 427 21.57 1.40 -1.36
C LEU A 427 21.13 0.77 -0.04
N MET A 428 22.07 0.49 0.86
CA MET A 428 21.79 -0.16 2.14
C MET A 428 20.97 0.71 3.10
N GLU A 429 20.96 2.03 2.92
CA GLU A 429 20.08 2.96 3.65
C GLU A 429 18.62 2.91 3.19
N VAL A 430 18.37 2.57 1.92
CA VAL A 430 17.03 2.68 1.31
C VAL A 430 16.35 1.33 1.06
N VAL A 431 17.09 0.23 1.02
CA VAL A 431 16.53 -1.12 0.85
C VAL A 431 15.90 -1.64 2.13
N THR A 432 14.79 -2.37 1.98
CA THR A 432 14.12 -3.05 3.08
C THR A 432 13.93 -4.54 2.75
N GLN A 433 13.15 -5.27 3.55
CA GLN A 433 12.84 -6.69 3.29
C GLN A 433 11.62 -6.86 2.34
N ASP A 434 11.29 -5.84 1.54
CA ASP A 434 10.19 -5.87 0.59
C ASP A 434 10.58 -6.51 -0.77
N THR A 435 9.58 -6.84 -1.57
CA THR A 435 9.76 -7.55 -2.86
C THR A 435 10.50 -6.73 -3.92
N TYR A 436 10.50 -5.40 -3.83
CA TYR A 436 11.15 -4.51 -4.80
C TYR A 436 12.63 -4.28 -4.45
N SER A 437 13.01 -4.40 -3.18
CA SER A 437 14.40 -4.34 -2.73
C SER A 437 15.25 -5.52 -3.17
N LEU A 438 14.65 -6.65 -3.55
CA LEU A 438 15.38 -7.86 -3.96
C LEU A 438 16.25 -7.66 -5.21
N ALA A 439 15.72 -7.01 -6.25
CA ALA A 439 16.43 -6.82 -7.50
C ALA A 439 17.71 -5.97 -7.37
N PRO A 440 17.71 -4.79 -6.72
CA PRO A 440 18.94 -4.01 -6.56
C PRO A 440 19.94 -4.69 -5.61
N LEU A 441 19.51 -5.52 -4.66
CA LEU A 441 20.42 -6.34 -3.84
C LEU A 441 21.15 -7.38 -4.73
N CYS A 442 20.42 -8.11 -5.59
CA CYS A 442 21.04 -9.01 -6.57
C CYS A 442 22.02 -8.26 -7.48
N ALA A 443 21.61 -7.08 -7.97
CA ALA A 443 22.44 -6.25 -8.85
C ALA A 443 23.73 -5.78 -8.16
N MET A 444 23.67 -5.44 -6.87
CA MET A 444 24.85 -5.02 -6.10
C MET A 444 25.83 -6.18 -5.90
N ILE A 445 25.34 -7.38 -5.59
CA ILE A 445 26.19 -8.59 -5.49
C ILE A 445 26.88 -8.85 -6.82
N GLU A 446 26.13 -8.80 -7.91
CA GLU A 446 26.68 -9.06 -9.24
C GLU A 446 27.68 -8.00 -9.69
N LEU A 447 27.38 -6.72 -9.42
CA LEU A 447 28.29 -5.62 -9.69
C LEU A 447 29.59 -5.77 -8.90
N SER A 448 29.49 -6.19 -7.63
CA SER A 448 30.63 -6.44 -6.74
C SER A 448 31.52 -7.58 -7.25
N ASP A 449 30.93 -8.68 -7.72
CA ASP A 449 31.64 -9.81 -8.34
C ASP A 449 32.35 -9.39 -9.63
N LEU A 450 31.65 -8.68 -10.54
CA LEU A 450 32.22 -8.19 -11.79
C LEU A 450 33.39 -7.20 -11.58
N CYS A 451 33.37 -6.46 -10.47
CA CYS A 451 34.39 -5.47 -10.15
C CYS A 451 35.47 -5.99 -9.19
N LEU A 452 35.41 -7.27 -8.80
CA LEU A 452 36.34 -7.90 -7.86
C LEU A 452 36.40 -7.18 -6.49
N MET A 453 35.26 -6.72 -5.99
CA MET A 453 35.10 -6.05 -4.68
C MET A 453 34.11 -6.81 -3.78
N PRO A 454 34.47 -8.02 -3.30
CA PRO A 454 33.55 -8.92 -2.60
C PRO A 454 33.01 -8.37 -1.27
N GLU A 455 33.67 -7.39 -0.66
CA GLU A 455 33.24 -6.75 0.58
C GLU A 455 31.87 -6.06 0.48
N TYR A 456 31.44 -5.65 -0.72
CA TYR A 456 30.13 -5.03 -0.96
C TYR A 456 29.02 -6.04 -1.29
N ALA A 457 29.35 -7.34 -1.35
CA ALA A 457 28.39 -8.40 -1.61
C ALA A 457 27.82 -9.03 -0.32
N GLU A 458 28.56 -8.99 0.79
CA GLU A 458 28.23 -9.71 2.03
C GLU A 458 26.87 -9.31 2.61
N ARG A 459 26.68 -8.02 2.90
CA ARG A 459 25.43 -7.52 3.52
C ARG A 459 24.21 -7.67 2.59
N PRO A 460 24.29 -7.38 1.28
CA PRO A 460 23.20 -7.72 0.36
C PRO A 460 22.88 -9.23 0.30
N ALA A 461 23.90 -10.09 0.36
CA ALA A 461 23.72 -11.54 0.33
C ALA A 461 23.00 -12.06 1.59
N GLU A 462 23.32 -11.52 2.78
CA GLU A 462 22.59 -11.83 4.01
C GLU A 462 21.09 -11.50 3.89
N MET A 463 20.77 -10.32 3.34
CA MET A 463 19.37 -9.91 3.13
C MET A 463 18.64 -10.81 2.13
N LEU A 464 19.32 -11.26 1.08
CA LEU A 464 18.74 -12.20 0.11
C LEU A 464 18.59 -13.62 0.67
N ALA A 465 19.54 -14.11 1.47
CA ALA A 465 19.45 -15.41 2.11
C ALA A 465 18.18 -15.52 2.95
N VAL A 466 17.87 -14.47 3.72
CA VAL A 466 16.62 -14.36 4.48
C VAL A 466 15.38 -14.40 3.57
N ALA A 467 15.41 -13.80 2.38
CA ALA A 467 14.30 -13.88 1.43
C ALA A 467 14.14 -15.30 0.84
N MET A 468 15.26 -15.98 0.55
CA MET A 468 15.28 -17.35 0.03
C MET A 468 14.72 -18.36 1.05
N GLU A 469 15.12 -18.24 2.32
CA GLU A 469 14.55 -19.05 3.41
C GLU A 469 13.03 -18.90 3.54
N ARG A 470 12.47 -17.79 3.05
CA ARG A 470 11.03 -17.48 3.07
C ARG A 470 10.29 -17.89 1.79
N GLY A 471 10.95 -18.65 0.91
CA GLY A 471 10.36 -19.20 -0.30
C GLY A 471 10.44 -18.29 -1.53
N VAL A 472 11.28 -17.24 -1.49
CA VAL A 472 11.57 -16.43 -2.68
C VAL A 472 12.62 -17.13 -3.54
N MET A 473 12.23 -17.50 -4.75
CA MET A 473 13.07 -18.12 -5.78
C MET A 473 13.49 -17.12 -6.87
N ILE A 474 12.62 -16.19 -7.27
CA ILE A 474 12.88 -15.26 -8.38
C ILE A 474 12.58 -13.81 -7.99
N PRO A 475 13.52 -12.85 -8.15
CA PRO A 475 13.22 -11.43 -8.04
C PRO A 475 12.36 -10.95 -9.21
N VAL A 476 11.37 -10.12 -8.93
CA VAL A 476 10.29 -9.79 -9.90
C VAL A 476 10.73 -8.78 -10.98
N ASN A 477 11.86 -8.09 -10.81
CA ASN A 477 12.24 -6.94 -11.64
C ASN A 477 13.52 -7.11 -12.48
N TRP A 478 14.48 -7.93 -12.03
CA TRP A 478 15.74 -8.18 -12.73
C TRP A 478 16.20 -9.60 -12.44
N ILE A 479 16.12 -10.46 -13.45
CA ILE A 479 16.01 -11.92 -13.25
C ILE A 479 17.38 -12.60 -13.36
N ARG A 480 18.42 -11.85 -13.73
CA ARG A 480 19.79 -12.41 -13.81
C ARG A 480 20.44 -12.50 -12.44
N ILE A 481 20.98 -13.68 -12.18
CA ILE A 481 22.14 -13.93 -11.32
C ILE A 481 23.25 -14.40 -12.26
N SER A 482 24.43 -13.78 -12.20
CA SER A 482 25.61 -14.09 -13.02
C SER A 482 26.02 -15.57 -12.97
N ARG A 483 26.73 -16.00 -14.03
CA ARG A 483 27.32 -17.33 -14.31
C ARG A 483 28.46 -17.75 -13.37
N SER A 484 28.67 -17.09 -12.24
CA SER A 484 29.82 -17.38 -11.38
C SER A 484 29.46 -18.44 -10.34
N ASP A 485 30.25 -19.52 -10.33
CA ASP A 485 30.23 -20.56 -9.28
C ASP A 485 30.48 -20.00 -7.86
N SER A 486 30.74 -18.68 -7.73
CA SER A 486 31.03 -17.93 -6.51
C SER A 486 29.90 -17.94 -5.48
N LEU A 487 28.63 -17.95 -5.91
CA LEU A 487 27.47 -17.96 -4.99
C LEU A 487 27.26 -19.32 -4.30
N VAL A 488 27.80 -20.40 -4.85
CA VAL A 488 27.73 -21.75 -4.26
C VAL A 488 28.61 -21.86 -3.00
N ALA A 489 29.62 -21.00 -2.87
CA ALA A 489 30.60 -21.08 -1.79
C ALA A 489 30.15 -20.45 -0.47
N LEU A 490 29.15 -19.56 -0.47
CA LEU A 490 28.82 -18.76 0.72
C LEU A 490 27.86 -19.43 1.72
N ASN A 491 27.16 -20.52 1.38
CA ASN A 491 26.32 -21.25 2.36
C ASN A 491 25.91 -22.69 1.96
N GLY A 492 26.58 -23.34 1.02
CA GLY A 492 26.29 -24.75 0.68
C GLY A 492 24.93 -25.01 0.01
N PHE A 493 24.17 -23.96 -0.33
CA PHE A 493 22.97 -24.06 -1.16
C PHE A 493 23.35 -24.01 -2.65
N SER A 494 23.12 -25.11 -3.36
CA SER A 494 23.40 -25.18 -4.79
C SER A 494 22.36 -24.38 -5.57
N PHE A 495 22.78 -23.31 -6.26
CA PHE A 495 21.95 -22.58 -7.24
C PHE A 495 21.62 -23.41 -8.50
N THR A 496 22.11 -24.65 -8.58
CA THR A 496 21.97 -25.56 -9.72
C THR A 496 20.53 -25.90 -10.11
N GLN A 497 19.54 -25.69 -9.22
CA GLN A 497 18.13 -25.93 -9.58
C GLN A 497 17.49 -24.83 -10.45
N MET A 498 18.11 -23.64 -10.61
CA MET A 498 17.63 -22.63 -11.57
C MET A 498 18.16 -22.85 -13.01
N SER A 499 19.15 -23.72 -13.21
CA SER A 499 19.67 -24.05 -14.55
C SER A 499 18.65 -24.80 -15.43
N THR A 500 17.57 -25.32 -14.85
CA THR A 500 16.55 -26.08 -15.59
C THR A 500 15.56 -25.18 -16.33
N CYS A 501 15.44 -23.89 -15.98
CA CYS A 501 14.65 -22.92 -16.76
C CYS A 501 15.40 -22.31 -17.95
N GLN A 502 16.68 -22.65 -18.18
CA GLN A 502 17.46 -22.21 -19.34
C GLN A 502 17.64 -23.29 -20.43
N LYS A 503 16.88 -24.39 -20.36
CA LYS A 503 16.86 -25.45 -21.39
C LYS A 503 15.51 -25.68 -22.07
N LEU A 504 14.59 -24.73 -21.94
CA LEU A 504 13.40 -24.56 -22.78
C LEU A 504 13.34 -23.10 -23.23
#